data_AF-A0A3S2BSK4-F1
#
_entry.id   AF-A0A3S2BSK4-F1
#
_cell.length_a   1.000
_cell.length_b   1.000
_cell.length_c   1.000
_cell.angle_alpha   90.00
_cell.angle_beta   90.00
_cell.angle_gamma   90.00
#
_symmetry.space_group_name_H-M   'P 1'
#
loop_
_entity.id
_entity.type
_entity.pdbx_description
1 polymer ?
#
loop_
_entity_poly.entity_id
_entity_poly.type
_entity_poly.pdbx_seq_one_letter_code
_entity_poly.pdbx_strand_id
1 'polypeptide(L)'
;MTSYSKEVLGDLAAGKLPWPQTRRIMSAYKDDDRFFKMVAVYQDRVAWKDPILLPVSDHLFICQSGDERITRCECGHSFGDYRKNWKLNAVINVRNTEEALREIYPNSDLPDPEWMEIREFICPECGTLHEVEAAAPGYPIVHDFEPDLEGFYREWLGRPLQVS
;
A
#
# COMPACT_ATOMS: atom_id res chain seq x y z
N MET A 1 -4.76 20.22 20.55
CA MET A 1 -4.57 19.66 19.19
C MET A 1 -5.78 18.81 18.83
N THR A 2 -6.21 18.84 17.57
CA THR A 2 -7.22 17.91 17.07
C THR A 2 -6.65 16.50 17.18
N SER A 3 -7.46 15.54 17.63
CA SER A 3 -7.06 14.14 17.72
C SER A 3 -8.32 13.28 17.60
N TYR A 4 -8.23 12.17 16.88
CA TYR A 4 -9.34 11.24 16.65
C TYR A 4 -9.07 9.91 17.34
N SER A 5 -10.11 9.21 17.76
CA SER A 5 -9.93 7.89 18.38
C SER A 5 -9.49 6.84 17.36
N LYS A 6 -8.94 5.72 17.83
CA LYS A 6 -8.53 4.60 16.95
C LYS A 6 -9.73 4.05 16.18
N GLU A 7 -10.90 4.01 16.81
CA GLU A 7 -12.15 3.51 16.23
C GLU A 7 -12.60 4.40 15.07
N VAL A 8 -12.58 5.72 15.24
CA VAL A 8 -12.91 6.68 14.17
C VAL A 8 -11.96 6.55 12.99
N LEU A 9 -10.66 6.35 13.25
CA LEU A 9 -9.67 6.14 12.20
C LEU A 9 -9.80 4.76 11.54
N GLY A 10 -10.25 3.75 12.29
CA GLY A 10 -10.63 2.44 11.76
C GLY A 10 -11.80 2.54 10.79
N ASP A 11 -12.84 3.28 11.14
CA ASP A 11 -13.99 3.55 10.27
C ASP A 11 -13.60 4.38 9.05
N LEU A 12 -12.69 5.35 9.21
CA LEU A 12 -12.11 6.10 8.09
C LEU A 12 -11.39 5.16 7.12
N ALA A 13 -10.50 4.31 7.64
CA ALA A 13 -9.74 3.34 6.85
C ALA A 13 -10.62 2.24 6.23
N ALA A 14 -11.82 2.00 6.77
CA ALA A 14 -12.78 1.06 6.22
C ALA A 14 -13.81 1.72 5.28
N GLY A 15 -13.73 3.04 5.05
CA GLY A 15 -14.71 3.78 4.25
C GLY A 15 -16.12 3.83 4.86
N LYS A 16 -16.25 3.59 6.17
CA LYS A 16 -17.54 3.54 6.89
C LYS A 16 -17.89 4.84 7.60
N LEU A 17 -16.97 5.79 7.64
CA LEU A 17 -17.15 7.04 8.37
C LEU A 17 -18.21 7.94 7.69
N PRO A 18 -19.23 8.43 8.42
CA PRO A 18 -20.23 9.33 7.87
C PRO A 18 -19.63 10.59 7.26
N TRP A 19 -20.19 11.03 6.12
CA TRP A 19 -19.67 12.19 5.37
C TRP A 19 -19.40 13.44 6.23
N PRO A 20 -20.28 13.87 7.17
CA PRO A 20 -20.00 15.04 8.00
C PRO A 20 -18.72 14.90 8.85
N GLN A 21 -18.40 13.68 9.32
CA GLN A 21 -17.19 13.41 10.09
C GLN A 21 -15.95 13.34 9.18
N THR A 22 -16.06 12.67 8.03
CA THR A 22 -15.00 12.63 7.01
C THR A 22 -14.61 14.04 6.56
N ARG A 23 -15.60 14.87 6.21
CA ARG A 23 -15.38 16.27 5.83
C ARG A 23 -14.66 17.06 6.91
N ARG A 24 -15.01 16.84 8.18
CA ARG A 24 -14.34 17.50 9.32
C ARG A 24 -12.86 17.13 9.41
N ILE A 25 -12.50 15.86 9.19
CA ILE A 25 -11.09 15.40 9.14
C ILE A 25 -10.35 16.05 7.96
N MET A 26 -11.01 16.17 6.80
CA MET A 26 -10.41 16.78 5.61
C MET A 26 -10.10 18.26 5.82
N SER A 27 -11.03 19.01 6.43
CA SER A 27 -10.94 20.47 6.56
C SER A 27 -10.24 20.98 7.83
N ALA A 28 -9.94 20.10 8.79
CA ALA A 28 -9.24 20.46 10.02
C ALA A 28 -7.72 20.39 9.86
N TYR A 29 -7.00 21.03 10.78
CA TYR A 29 -5.58 20.76 10.99
C TYR A 29 -5.37 19.27 11.31
N LYS A 30 -4.28 18.71 10.78
CA LYS A 30 -3.94 17.30 10.98
C LYS A 30 -3.55 17.06 12.44
N ASP A 31 -3.88 15.86 12.90
CA ASP A 31 -3.53 15.33 14.21
C ASP A 31 -2.13 14.71 14.17
N ASP A 32 -1.25 15.18 15.06
CA ASP A 32 0.16 14.76 15.12
C ASP A 32 0.32 13.26 15.46
N ASP A 33 -0.70 12.65 16.07
CA ASP A 33 -0.70 11.24 16.44
C ASP A 33 -1.41 10.33 15.42
N ARG A 34 -1.83 10.88 14.26
CA ARG A 34 -2.53 10.14 13.19
C ARG A 34 -1.78 8.87 12.80
N PHE A 35 -0.49 9.02 12.54
CA PHE A 35 0.35 7.97 11.98
C PHE A 35 0.35 6.72 12.86
N PHE A 36 0.68 6.87 14.16
CA PHE A 36 0.74 5.74 15.09
C PHE A 36 -0.61 5.07 15.31
N LYS A 37 -1.71 5.84 15.28
CA LYS A 37 -3.05 5.26 15.38
C LYS A 37 -3.44 4.49 14.12
N MET A 38 -3.09 4.99 12.94
CA MET A 38 -3.29 4.26 11.68
C MET A 38 -2.47 2.96 11.66
N VAL A 39 -1.20 3.00 12.08
CA VAL A 39 -0.37 1.79 12.24
C VAL A 39 -1.06 0.80 13.19
N ALA A 40 -1.58 1.27 14.33
CA ALA A 40 -2.31 0.41 15.27
C ALA A 40 -3.62 -0.14 14.68
N VAL A 41 -4.33 0.62 13.83
CA VAL A 41 -5.52 0.13 13.10
C VAL A 41 -5.14 -1.00 12.15
N TYR A 42 -4.07 -0.85 11.38
CA TYR A 42 -3.62 -1.89 10.46
C TYR A 42 -3.03 -3.11 11.18
N GLN A 43 -2.33 -2.90 12.30
CA GLN A 43 -1.78 -4.01 13.10
C GLN A 43 -2.88 -4.92 13.65
N ASP A 44 -4.06 -4.38 13.96
CA ASP A 44 -5.22 -5.18 14.41
C ASP A 44 -5.83 -6.04 13.29
N ARG A 45 -5.55 -5.76 12.01
CA ARG A 45 -6.11 -6.47 10.85
C ARG A 45 -5.30 -7.70 10.44
N VAL A 46 -4.01 -7.69 10.74
CA VAL A 46 -3.08 -8.74 10.31
C VAL A 46 -3.02 -9.90 11.32
N ALA A 47 -2.84 -11.12 10.82
CA ALA A 47 -2.75 -12.32 11.66
C ALA A 47 -1.34 -12.56 12.25
N TRP A 48 -0.34 -11.81 11.80
CA TRP A 48 1.06 -11.92 12.22
C TRP A 48 1.45 -10.83 13.23
N LYS A 49 2.52 -11.10 13.99
CA LYS A 49 2.94 -10.29 15.15
C LYS A 49 4.05 -9.28 14.86
N ASP A 50 4.72 -9.44 13.73
CA ASP A 50 5.78 -8.53 13.31
C ASP A 50 5.26 -7.09 13.25
N PRO A 51 5.97 -6.10 13.83
CA PRO A 51 5.49 -4.73 13.84
C PRO A 51 5.41 -4.12 12.44
N ILE A 52 4.25 -3.53 12.10
CA ILE A 52 4.11 -2.64 10.95
C ILE A 52 4.88 -1.34 11.24
N LEU A 53 5.80 -0.99 10.35
CA LEU A 53 6.57 0.25 10.42
C LEU A 53 5.99 1.32 9.47
N LEU A 54 5.45 0.93 8.32
CA LEU A 54 4.86 1.88 7.38
C LEU A 54 3.83 1.16 6.50
N PRO A 55 2.55 1.56 6.52
CA PRO A 55 1.60 1.14 5.50
C PRO A 55 1.99 1.74 4.15
N VAL A 56 2.18 0.89 3.13
CA VAL A 56 2.47 1.29 1.75
C VAL A 56 1.16 1.47 0.99
N SER A 57 0.23 0.53 1.15
CA SER A 57 -1.14 0.58 0.66
C SER A 57 -2.07 -0.15 1.63
N ASP A 58 -3.34 -0.33 1.27
CA ASP A 58 -4.38 -0.90 2.16
C ASP A 58 -4.03 -2.31 2.68
N HIS A 59 -3.30 -3.09 1.87
CA HIS A 59 -2.96 -4.50 2.15
C HIS A 59 -1.45 -4.79 2.04
N LEU A 60 -0.61 -3.76 1.98
CA LEU A 60 0.84 -3.89 1.79
C LEU A 60 1.59 -3.01 2.78
N PHE A 61 2.56 -3.59 3.48
CA PHE A 61 3.20 -2.96 4.64
C PHE A 61 4.72 -3.16 4.63
N ILE A 62 5.47 -2.15 5.06
CA ILE A 62 6.86 -2.34 5.52
C ILE A 62 6.80 -2.77 6.98
N CYS A 63 7.42 -3.89 7.31
CA CYS A 63 7.39 -4.49 8.64
C CYS A 63 8.79 -4.80 9.16
N GLN A 64 8.94 -4.83 10.48
CA GLN A 64 10.13 -5.39 11.14
C GLN A 64 9.99 -6.91 11.26
N SER A 65 10.89 -7.68 10.64
CA SER A 65 10.91 -9.15 10.72
C SER A 65 12.29 -9.63 11.17
N GLY A 66 12.41 -10.02 12.43
CA GLY A 66 13.72 -10.25 13.05
C GLY A 66 14.58 -8.98 12.99
N ASP A 67 15.80 -9.10 12.48
CA ASP A 67 16.74 -7.99 12.28
C ASP A 67 16.60 -7.31 10.92
N GLU A 68 15.63 -7.76 10.10
CA GLU A 68 15.39 -7.24 8.76
C GLU A 68 14.12 -6.40 8.68
N ARG A 69 14.02 -5.60 7.62
CA ARG A 69 12.81 -4.89 7.26
C ARG A 69 12.38 -5.29 5.86
N ILE A 70 11.12 -5.70 5.76
CA ILE A 70 10.59 -6.32 4.56
C ILE A 70 9.29 -5.66 4.13
N THR A 71 9.01 -5.73 2.83
CA THR A 71 7.67 -5.48 2.30
C THR A 71 6.85 -6.76 2.41
N ARG A 72 5.65 -6.66 2.99
CA ARG A 72 4.80 -7.81 3.32
C ARG A 72 3.33 -7.53 3.02
N CYS A 73 2.66 -8.52 2.44
CA CYS A 73 1.21 -8.52 2.23
C CYS A 73 0.47 -8.74 3.57
N GLU A 74 -0.76 -8.24 3.68
CA GLU A 74 -1.66 -8.53 4.82
C GLU A 74 -1.74 -10.04 5.14
N CYS A 75 -1.74 -10.90 4.11
CA CYS A 75 -1.82 -12.36 4.30
C CYS A 75 -0.58 -12.98 4.98
N GLY A 76 0.54 -12.25 5.01
CA GLY A 76 1.82 -12.69 5.59
C GLY A 76 2.94 -12.91 4.58
N HIS A 77 2.63 -12.99 3.28
CA HIS A 77 3.64 -13.17 2.23
C HIS A 77 4.68 -12.04 2.24
N SER A 78 5.96 -12.39 2.24
CA SER A 78 7.07 -11.44 2.16
C SER A 78 7.55 -11.28 0.71
N PHE A 79 7.64 -10.03 0.25
CA PHE A 79 8.23 -9.66 -1.04
C PHE A 79 9.73 -9.32 -0.94
N GLY A 80 10.37 -9.50 0.22
CA GLY A 80 11.79 -9.22 0.45
C GLY A 80 12.09 -7.83 1.03
N ASP A 81 13.36 -7.41 0.95
CA ASP A 81 13.88 -6.13 1.49
C ASP A 81 13.04 -4.94 1.02
N TYR A 82 12.60 -4.11 1.97
CA TYR A 82 11.75 -2.94 1.69
C TYR A 82 12.39 -1.89 0.77
N ARG A 83 13.72 -1.91 0.62
CA ARG A 83 14.48 -1.01 -0.28
C ARG A 83 14.48 -1.50 -1.73
N LYS A 84 13.96 -2.69 -1.99
CA LYS A 84 13.82 -3.25 -3.33
C LYS A 84 12.39 -3.11 -3.80
N ASN A 85 12.23 -2.98 -5.11
CA ASN A 85 10.91 -2.94 -5.72
C ASN A 85 10.20 -4.29 -5.53
N TRP A 86 9.21 -4.31 -4.64
CA TRP A 86 8.44 -5.50 -4.29
C TRP A 86 7.75 -6.13 -5.51
N LYS A 87 7.42 -5.33 -6.53
CA LYS A 87 6.81 -5.79 -7.78
C LYS A 87 7.66 -6.83 -8.51
N LEU A 88 8.99 -6.82 -8.33
CA LEU A 88 9.90 -7.80 -8.92
C LEU A 88 9.76 -9.20 -8.32
N ASN A 89 9.11 -9.33 -7.16
CA ASN A 89 8.80 -10.59 -6.49
C ASN A 89 7.29 -10.91 -6.49
N ALA A 90 6.47 -10.14 -7.21
CA ALA A 90 5.05 -10.38 -7.36
C ALA A 90 4.75 -11.26 -8.59
N VAL A 91 3.56 -11.86 -8.63
CA VAL A 91 3.01 -12.41 -9.88
C VAL A 91 2.50 -11.26 -10.72
N ILE A 92 2.78 -11.28 -12.02
CA ILE A 92 2.31 -10.26 -12.96
C ILE A 92 1.35 -10.89 -13.98
N ASN A 93 0.18 -10.29 -14.15
CA ASN A 93 -0.70 -10.54 -15.28
C ASN A 93 -0.65 -9.33 -16.23
N VAL A 94 -0.29 -9.54 -17.49
CA VAL A 94 -0.16 -8.47 -18.49
C VAL A 94 -1.28 -8.62 -19.51
N ARG A 95 -2.16 -7.62 -19.57
CA ARG A 95 -3.19 -7.50 -20.60
C ARG A 95 -2.65 -6.64 -21.74
N ASN A 96 -2.19 -7.29 -22.79
CA ASN A 96 -1.60 -6.66 -23.98
C ASN A 96 -2.24 -7.15 -25.29
N THR A 97 -3.48 -7.63 -25.20
CA THR A 97 -4.31 -8.02 -26.34
C THR A 97 -5.69 -7.40 -26.17
N GLU A 98 -6.38 -7.11 -27.26
CA GLU A 98 -7.76 -6.63 -27.23
C GLU A 98 -8.68 -7.58 -26.45
N GLU A 99 -8.53 -8.90 -26.63
CA GLU A 99 -9.33 -9.91 -25.93
C GLU A 99 -9.18 -9.79 -24.41
N ALA A 100 -7.94 -9.75 -23.91
CA ALA A 100 -7.65 -9.61 -22.48
C ALA A 100 -8.09 -8.25 -21.89
N LEU A 101 -8.02 -7.18 -22.68
CA LEU A 101 -8.48 -5.85 -22.27
C LEU A 101 -10.01 -5.78 -22.20
N ARG A 102 -10.72 -6.48 -23.09
CA ARG A 102 -12.19 -6.54 -23.12
C ARG A 102 -12.81 -7.19 -21.90
N GLU A 103 -12.05 -8.00 -21.16
CA GLU A 103 -12.49 -8.55 -19.87
C GLU A 103 -12.76 -7.45 -18.82
N ILE A 104 -12.05 -6.32 -18.90
CA ILE A 104 -12.15 -5.21 -17.94
C ILE A 104 -12.68 -3.91 -18.57
N TYR A 105 -12.60 -3.77 -19.89
CA TYR A 105 -13.18 -2.69 -20.69
C TYR A 105 -14.25 -3.26 -21.65
N PRO A 106 -15.51 -3.43 -21.21
CA PRO A 106 -16.53 -4.13 -22.00
C PRO A 106 -17.01 -3.35 -23.24
N ASN A 107 -16.72 -2.05 -23.31
CA ASN A 107 -17.20 -1.16 -24.36
C ASN A 107 -16.09 -0.85 -25.39
N SER A 108 -16.31 0.15 -26.24
CA SER A 108 -15.32 0.65 -27.21
C SER A 108 -14.18 1.45 -26.58
N ASP A 109 -14.25 1.75 -25.27
CA ASP A 109 -13.28 2.58 -24.56
C ASP A 109 -12.08 1.75 -24.05
N LEU A 110 -11.54 0.86 -24.90
CA LEU A 110 -10.34 0.08 -24.59
C LEU A 110 -9.08 0.83 -25.03
N PRO A 111 -7.95 0.70 -24.28
CA PRO A 111 -6.66 1.17 -24.78
C PRO A 111 -6.22 0.31 -25.98
N ASP A 112 -5.45 0.91 -26.90
CA ASP A 112 -4.80 0.17 -27.97
C ASP A 112 -3.63 -0.64 -27.38
N PRO A 113 -3.63 -1.99 -27.50
CA PRO A 113 -2.58 -2.83 -26.92
C PRO A 113 -1.19 -2.61 -27.54
N GLU A 114 -1.09 -2.02 -28.74
CA GLU A 114 0.21 -1.64 -29.30
C GLU A 114 0.82 -0.40 -28.60
N TRP A 115 -0.02 0.38 -27.91
CA TRP A 115 0.37 1.63 -27.25
C TRP A 115 0.45 1.50 -25.74
N MET A 116 -0.39 0.65 -25.14
CA MET A 116 -0.51 0.54 -23.69
C MET A 116 -0.92 -0.87 -23.27
N GLU A 117 -0.15 -1.42 -22.34
CA GLU A 117 -0.44 -2.66 -21.63
C GLU A 117 -0.94 -2.33 -20.22
N ILE A 118 -1.87 -3.14 -19.70
CA ILE A 118 -2.28 -3.10 -18.29
C ILE A 118 -1.57 -4.22 -17.55
N ARG A 119 -0.79 -3.89 -16.51
CA ARG A 119 0.06 -4.80 -15.74
C ARG A 119 -0.45 -4.90 -14.32
N GLU A 120 -1.01 -6.04 -13.97
CA GLU A 120 -1.60 -6.34 -12.66
C GLU A 120 -0.57 -7.07 -11.78
N PHE A 121 -0.16 -6.47 -10.66
CA PHE A 121 0.80 -7.04 -9.72
C PHE A 121 0.10 -7.65 -8.52
N ILE A 122 0.26 -8.95 -8.36
CA ILE A 122 -0.58 -9.80 -7.53
C ILE A 122 0.28 -10.55 -6.50
N CYS A 123 -0.21 -10.62 -5.26
CA CYS A 123 0.39 -11.48 -4.24
C CYS A 123 0.34 -12.96 -4.68
N PRO A 124 1.47 -13.68 -4.67
CA PRO A 124 1.51 -15.09 -5.08
C PRO A 124 0.77 -16.05 -4.14
N GLU A 125 0.51 -15.65 -2.89
CA GLU A 125 -0.12 -16.53 -1.90
C GLU A 125 -1.65 -16.35 -1.82
N CYS A 126 -2.13 -15.11 -1.70
CA CYS A 126 -3.56 -14.84 -1.49
C CYS A 126 -4.28 -14.28 -2.71
N GLY A 127 -3.56 -13.96 -3.80
CA GLY A 127 -4.15 -13.41 -5.01
C GLY A 127 -4.60 -11.94 -4.91
N THR A 128 -4.24 -11.23 -3.84
CA THR A 128 -4.54 -9.79 -3.71
C THR A 128 -3.84 -9.00 -4.80
N LEU A 129 -4.61 -8.22 -5.55
CA LEU A 129 -4.10 -7.23 -6.51
C LEU A 129 -3.57 -6.01 -5.74
N HIS A 130 -2.26 -5.81 -5.74
CA HIS A 130 -1.61 -4.73 -5.01
C HIS A 130 -1.38 -3.48 -5.84
N GLU A 131 -1.16 -3.63 -7.14
CA GLU A 131 -0.90 -2.49 -8.03
C GLU A 131 -1.34 -2.79 -9.47
N VAL A 132 -1.73 -1.76 -10.19
CA VAL A 132 -2.00 -1.80 -11.63
C VAL A 132 -1.21 -0.70 -12.33
N GLU A 133 -0.26 -1.09 -13.17
CA GLU A 133 0.45 -0.13 -14.04
C GLU A 133 -0.18 -0.13 -15.43
N ALA A 134 -0.48 1.06 -15.95
CA ALA A 134 -0.82 1.28 -17.36
C ALA A 134 0.38 1.91 -18.06
N ALA A 135 1.09 1.14 -18.89
CA ALA A 135 2.37 1.56 -19.44
C ALA A 135 2.56 1.09 -20.88
N ALA A 136 3.43 1.77 -21.63
CA ALA A 136 3.77 1.35 -22.98
C ALA A 136 4.51 0.00 -22.98
N PRO A 137 4.38 -0.81 -24.05
CA PRO A 137 5.13 -2.04 -24.20
C PRO A 137 6.64 -1.83 -24.01
N GLY A 138 7.27 -2.69 -23.21
CA GLY A 138 8.71 -2.62 -22.90
C GLY A 138 9.13 -1.58 -21.86
N TYR A 139 8.20 -0.78 -21.32
CA TYR A 139 8.52 0.15 -20.23
C TYR A 139 8.97 -0.61 -18.97
N PRO A 140 9.97 -0.14 -18.21
CA PRO A 140 10.39 -0.81 -16.97
C PRO A 140 9.25 -0.89 -15.95
N ILE A 141 9.34 -1.85 -15.03
CA ILE A 141 8.49 -1.90 -13.83
C ILE A 141 8.89 -0.74 -12.93
N VAL A 142 7.91 0.08 -12.53
CA VAL A 142 8.17 1.31 -11.78
C VAL A 142 8.41 0.96 -10.31
N HIS A 143 9.44 1.57 -9.72
CA HIS A 143 9.65 1.55 -8.27
C HIS A 143 9.00 2.80 -7.69
N ASP A 144 7.75 2.69 -7.24
CA ASP A 144 6.93 3.88 -6.96
C ASP A 144 7.40 4.66 -5.73
N PHE A 145 7.98 3.96 -4.75
CA PHE A 145 8.21 4.52 -3.44
C PHE A 145 9.44 3.95 -2.73
N GLU A 146 10.41 4.82 -2.43
CA GLU A 146 11.60 4.55 -1.63
C GLU A 146 11.64 5.47 -0.41
N PRO A 147 10.96 5.11 0.70
CA PRO A 147 10.89 5.97 1.88
C PRO A 147 12.23 6.06 2.62
N ASP A 148 12.59 7.28 3.03
CA ASP A 148 13.51 7.49 4.16
C ASP A 148 12.77 7.17 5.48
N LEU A 149 12.62 5.87 5.75
CA LEU A 149 11.92 5.37 6.91
C LEU A 149 12.57 5.85 8.22
N GLU A 150 13.90 5.89 8.27
CA GLU A 150 14.65 6.31 9.46
C GLU A 150 14.50 7.80 9.72
N GLY A 151 14.68 8.64 8.70
CA GLY A 151 14.50 10.09 8.80
C GLY A 151 13.08 10.44 9.21
N PHE A 152 12.07 9.78 8.62
CA PHE A 152 10.67 10.00 8.98
C PHE A 152 10.40 9.73 10.48
N TYR A 153 10.86 8.59 10.99
CA TYR A 153 10.68 8.24 12.40
C TYR A 153 11.48 9.15 13.34
N ARG A 154 12.75 9.41 13.04
CA ARG A 154 13.66 10.19 13.90
C ARG A 154 13.33 11.68 13.90
N GLU A 155 13.18 12.28 12.73
CA GLU A 155 13.16 13.74 12.57
C GLU A 155 11.75 14.31 12.53
N TRP A 156 10.78 13.57 12.00
CA TRP A 156 9.40 14.06 11.81
C TRP A 156 8.49 13.59 12.92
N LEU A 157 8.54 12.29 13.24
CA LEU A 157 7.70 11.70 14.29
C LEU A 157 8.30 11.82 15.70
N GLY A 158 9.60 12.15 15.81
CA GLY A 158 10.31 12.24 17.09
C GLY A 158 10.37 10.91 17.84
N ARG A 159 10.27 9.78 17.14
CA ARG A 159 10.32 8.42 17.70
C ARG A 159 11.28 7.58 16.85
N PRO A 160 12.59 7.61 17.12
CA PRO A 160 13.55 6.81 16.37
C PRO A 160 13.18 5.32 16.39
N LEU A 161 13.36 4.64 15.26
CA LEU A 161 13.28 3.19 15.23
C LEU A 161 14.42 2.60 16.06
N GLN A 162 14.15 1.50 16.75
CA GLN A 162 15.21 0.76 17.41
C GLN A 162 16.11 0.16 16.34
N VAL A 163 17.42 0.37 16.50
CA VAL A 163 18.42 -0.31 15.68
C VAL A 163 18.45 -1.75 16.17
N SER A 164 18.12 -2.68 15.28
CA SER A 164 18.37 -4.12 15.46
C SER A 164 19.86 -4.39 15.54
#